data_AF-A0ABD1SLS4-F1
#
_entry.id   AF-A0ABD1SLS4-F1
#
_cell.length_a   1.000
_cell.length_b   1.000
_cell.length_c   1.000
_cell.angle_alpha   90.00
_cell.angle_beta   90.00
_cell.angle_gamma   90.00
#
_symmetry.space_group_name_H-M   'P 1'
#
loop_
_entity.id
_entity.type
_entity.pdbx_description
1 polymer ?
#
loop_
_entity_poly.entity_id
_entity_poly.type
_entity_poly.pdbx_seq_one_letter_code
_entity_poly.pdbx_strand_id
1 'polypeptide(L)'
;MTDATTEQQPEPPATPPTSSNSPSITTAYIHTRREPFEHGLLPIPKLIFSDGIQTLSQLKSTLFSSQPIASTLRINSETLASTLQISLNHARLLLETLSAVLHDDSDPLVKAKTTQEIDSIGVNVFDLLVFLYLQSYKRLLPKSHKDSASVADVWPSTSVFDGVLSALTPLQLVRSNSRRNMPSQTDEEAHQLSYLQKHLDNILTLLADSGEGEGNESLVLSVDKFEHLGFLVYFEEKGSNRTPLSQNAPFFANSDPDMPAVPVPASQVLDWLLQNISSTLEHISERVSPKENGPSNASDQDVPMVGICTSSAKPLTSPRGPTLIEGISKSSCVKKASDLKGSSVKVVNCQESVIYVLAPLRYATVYGCSDTTIIFGAVGKAVKIEHCERVHLITAAKRICIANCRECLFFLGVNQQPLIIGDNHKLQVAPYNTFYSQLEDHMNQVGVDPSINRWDEPVALGMVDSHDSLSHPAGASDVQAESATCLDPDQYTEFLIPKWLGGEEAEPTKNNPFPLTDAYLASQQRNHTNLEEVKQILRETQLEEIRKQELSSALHMCFKDWLLASGNIRQLYCLQE
;
A
#
# COMPACT_ATOMS: atom_id res chain seq x y z
N MET A 1 -30.23 14.25 -90.26
CA MET A 1 -30.40 13.07 -91.13
C MET A 1 -29.34 12.07 -90.72
N THR A 2 -29.77 10.89 -90.27
CA THR A 2 -29.11 9.57 -90.41
C THR A 2 -27.61 9.50 -90.08
N ASP A 3 -27.19 8.94 -88.94
CA ASP A 3 -27.19 7.50 -88.62
C ASP A 3 -26.31 6.66 -89.57
N ALA A 4 -25.24 6.08 -89.03
CA ALA A 4 -24.72 4.74 -89.34
C ALA A 4 -23.33 4.48 -88.68
N THR A 5 -23.38 3.64 -87.63
CA THR A 5 -22.48 2.50 -87.28
C THR A 5 -20.96 2.72 -87.17
N THR A 6 -20.30 2.25 -86.10
CA THR A 6 -19.82 0.85 -85.99
C THR A 6 -19.46 0.48 -84.53
N GLU A 7 -19.57 -0.82 -84.23
CA GLU A 7 -19.59 -1.54 -82.96
C GLU A 7 -18.35 -1.47 -82.03
N GLN A 8 -18.66 -1.66 -80.74
CA GLN A 8 -17.92 -2.10 -79.54
C GLN A 8 -16.97 -3.30 -79.78
N GLN A 9 -15.86 -3.61 -79.05
CA GLN A 9 -15.34 -3.39 -77.67
C GLN A 9 -14.07 -4.32 -77.50
N PRO A 10 -13.28 -4.43 -76.39
CA PRO A 10 -13.02 -3.59 -75.19
C PRO A 10 -11.53 -3.24 -74.93
N GLU A 11 -11.27 -2.24 -74.06
CA GLU A 11 -10.02 -2.11 -73.27
C GLU A 11 -10.34 -1.84 -71.77
N PRO A 12 -9.42 -2.11 -70.82
CA PRO A 12 -9.72 -2.61 -69.47
C PRO A 12 -10.02 -1.51 -68.42
N PRO A 13 -10.63 -1.87 -67.28
CA PRO A 13 -11.01 -0.91 -66.24
C PRO A 13 -9.82 -0.52 -65.35
N ALA A 14 -9.74 0.79 -65.09
CA ALA A 14 -8.79 1.41 -64.17
C ALA A 14 -9.11 1.09 -62.70
N THR A 15 -8.05 0.88 -61.92
CA THR A 15 -8.04 0.66 -60.47
C THR A 15 -8.44 1.91 -59.67
N PRO A 16 -9.25 1.78 -58.59
CA PRO A 16 -9.46 2.86 -57.63
C PRO A 16 -8.32 2.94 -56.58
N PRO A 17 -8.13 4.09 -55.93
CA PRO A 17 -6.96 4.37 -55.09
C PRO A 17 -7.04 3.66 -53.74
N THR A 18 -5.87 3.18 -53.30
CA THR A 18 -5.59 2.62 -51.97
C THR A 18 -5.70 3.70 -50.89
N SER A 19 -6.74 3.61 -50.05
CA SER A 19 -6.76 4.23 -48.72
C SER A 19 -6.55 3.14 -47.66
N SER A 20 -5.29 2.83 -47.38
CA SER A 20 -4.91 2.01 -46.23
C SER A 20 -4.94 2.88 -44.96
N ASN A 21 -6.13 3.10 -44.40
CA ASN A 21 -6.27 3.47 -42.99
C ASN A 21 -6.48 2.19 -42.19
N SER A 22 -5.39 1.49 -41.89
CA SER A 22 -5.38 0.56 -40.76
C SER A 22 -5.52 1.39 -39.48
N PRO A 23 -6.55 1.18 -38.64
CA PRO A 23 -6.55 1.78 -37.31
C PRO A 23 -5.35 1.19 -36.57
N SER A 24 -4.46 2.04 -36.05
CA SER A 24 -3.45 1.60 -35.11
C SER A 24 -4.18 1.10 -33.86
N ILE A 25 -4.40 -0.21 -33.74
CA ILE A 25 -4.97 -0.82 -32.54
C ILE A 25 -3.97 -0.55 -31.42
N THR A 26 -4.25 0.43 -30.57
CA THR A 26 -3.60 0.61 -29.29
C THR A 26 -3.97 -0.59 -28.43
N THR A 27 -3.05 -1.54 -28.27
CA THR A 27 -3.27 -2.72 -27.44
C THR A 27 -3.45 -2.29 -25.99
N ALA A 28 -4.69 -2.35 -25.49
CA ALA A 28 -4.99 -2.21 -24.07
C ALA A 28 -4.58 -3.48 -23.34
N TYR A 29 -3.88 -3.34 -22.22
CA TYR A 29 -3.48 -4.46 -21.37
C TYR A 29 -4.30 -4.44 -20.08
N ILE A 30 -4.61 -5.65 -19.57
CA ILE A 30 -5.28 -5.80 -18.28
C ILE A 30 -4.25 -5.68 -17.15
N HIS A 31 -4.57 -4.92 -16.13
CA HIS A 31 -3.72 -4.67 -14.97
C HIS A 31 -4.47 -4.99 -13.69
N THR A 32 -3.77 -5.45 -12.66
CA THR A 32 -4.36 -5.67 -11.34
C THR A 32 -4.38 -4.38 -10.53
N ARG A 33 -5.45 -4.17 -9.78
CA ARG A 33 -5.47 -3.17 -8.70
C ARG A 33 -4.74 -3.78 -7.52
N ARG A 34 -3.71 -3.11 -7.01
CA ARG A 34 -2.86 -3.64 -5.95
C ARG A 34 -3.44 -3.44 -4.56
N GLU A 35 -4.25 -2.40 -4.42
CA GLU A 35 -4.76 -1.92 -3.15
C GLU A 35 -5.51 -3.03 -2.38
N PRO A 36 -6.39 -3.85 -3.00
CA PRO A 36 -7.02 -4.98 -2.32
C PRO A 36 -6.03 -6.07 -1.88
N PHE A 37 -4.99 -6.36 -2.67
CA PHE A 37 -4.00 -7.40 -2.35
C PHE A 37 -2.97 -6.95 -1.29
N GLU A 38 -2.71 -5.64 -1.19
CA GLU A 38 -1.69 -5.09 -0.29
C GLU A 38 -2.30 -4.61 1.04
N HIS A 39 -3.41 -3.88 0.98
CA HIS A 39 -4.06 -3.23 2.14
C HIS A 39 -5.39 -3.88 2.54
N GLY A 40 -5.91 -4.82 1.74
CA GLY A 40 -7.24 -5.43 1.93
C GLY A 40 -7.24 -6.77 2.68
N LEU A 41 -6.08 -7.38 2.93
CA LEU A 41 -5.99 -8.69 3.55
C LEU A 41 -6.09 -8.59 5.08
N LEU A 42 -6.90 -9.46 5.68
CA LEU A 42 -7.16 -9.51 7.12
C LEU A 42 -6.86 -10.91 7.66
N PRO A 43 -5.96 -11.06 8.64
CA PRO A 43 -5.60 -12.35 9.25
C PRO A 43 -6.67 -12.82 10.24
N ILE A 44 -7.93 -12.87 9.80
CA ILE A 44 -9.05 -13.39 10.56
C ILE A 44 -9.33 -14.80 10.03
N PRO A 45 -9.05 -15.87 10.79
CA PRO A 45 -9.16 -17.24 10.29
C PRO A 45 -10.55 -17.59 9.73
N LYS A 46 -11.62 -17.00 10.30
CA LYS A 46 -13.00 -17.18 9.85
C LYS A 46 -13.30 -16.57 8.47
N LEU A 47 -12.43 -15.73 7.93
CA LEU A 47 -12.56 -15.17 6.58
C LEU A 47 -11.79 -15.99 5.53
N ILE A 48 -11.00 -17.00 5.95
CA ILE A 48 -10.21 -17.83 5.05
C ILE A 48 -10.95 -19.16 4.84
N PHE A 49 -11.60 -19.29 3.69
CA PHE A 49 -12.42 -20.45 3.35
C PHE A 49 -11.61 -21.52 2.60
N SER A 50 -11.72 -22.78 3.02
CA SER A 50 -11.09 -23.93 2.32
C SER A 50 -11.81 -24.29 1.02
N ASP A 51 -13.15 -24.27 1.04
CA ASP A 51 -14.01 -24.32 -0.15
C ASP A 51 -14.70 -22.96 -0.33
N GLY A 52 -13.99 -22.06 -1.01
CA GLY A 52 -14.42 -20.68 -1.18
C GLY A 52 -15.76 -20.56 -1.91
N ILE A 53 -16.00 -21.37 -2.95
CA ILE A 53 -17.20 -21.23 -3.78
C ILE A 53 -18.44 -21.68 -3.02
N GLN A 54 -18.42 -22.89 -2.45
CA GLN A 54 -19.60 -23.43 -1.78
C GLN A 54 -19.99 -22.55 -0.58
N THR A 55 -19.00 -22.18 0.23
CA THR A 55 -19.22 -21.34 1.41
C THR A 55 -19.72 -19.95 1.02
N LEU A 56 -19.07 -19.28 0.05
CA LEU A 56 -19.49 -17.94 -0.37
C LEU A 56 -20.82 -17.94 -1.14
N SER A 57 -21.18 -19.03 -1.82
CA SER A 57 -22.49 -19.17 -2.47
C SER A 57 -23.62 -19.32 -1.44
N GLN A 58 -23.38 -20.05 -0.35
CA GLN A 58 -24.30 -20.12 0.79
C GLN A 58 -24.39 -18.77 1.52
N LEU A 59 -23.27 -18.06 1.67
CA LEU A 59 -23.25 -16.71 2.23
C LEU A 59 -24.04 -15.73 1.33
N LYS A 60 -23.85 -15.79 0.00
CA LYS A 60 -24.62 -15.01 -0.97
C LYS A 60 -26.12 -15.22 -0.76
N SER A 61 -26.61 -16.46 -0.73
CA SER A 61 -28.04 -16.74 -0.56
C SER A 61 -28.60 -16.31 0.80
N THR A 62 -27.85 -16.53 1.88
CA THR A 62 -28.25 -16.07 3.24
C THR A 62 -28.32 -14.56 3.33
N LEU A 63 -27.36 -13.84 2.75
CA LEU A 63 -27.34 -12.37 2.71
C LEU A 63 -28.53 -11.81 1.93
N PHE A 64 -28.88 -12.41 0.79
CA PHE A 64 -30.09 -12.03 0.05
C PHE A 64 -31.38 -12.31 0.83
N SER A 65 -31.44 -13.41 1.58
CA SER A 65 -32.62 -13.75 2.40
C SER A 65 -32.79 -12.90 3.66
N SER A 66 -31.69 -12.32 4.16
CA SER A 66 -31.67 -11.58 5.44
C SER A 66 -32.05 -10.11 5.30
N GLN A 67 -32.38 -9.63 4.09
CA GLN A 67 -32.67 -8.22 3.83
C GLN A 67 -34.12 -7.84 4.23
N PRO A 68 -34.34 -6.91 5.18
CA PRO A 68 -35.69 -6.52 5.58
C PRO A 68 -36.23 -5.28 4.84
N ILE A 69 -35.39 -4.34 4.35
CA ILE A 69 -35.87 -3.04 3.83
C ILE A 69 -34.90 -2.46 2.76
N ALA A 70 -35.50 -2.03 1.64
CA ALA A 70 -34.98 -1.19 0.54
C ALA A 70 -34.04 -1.83 -0.50
N SER A 71 -34.28 -1.42 -1.75
CA SER A 71 -33.69 -1.80 -3.04
C SER A 71 -32.17 -1.67 -3.19
N THR A 72 -31.43 -1.48 -2.09
CA THR A 72 -29.98 -1.34 -2.09
C THR A 72 -29.36 -2.66 -1.63
N LEU A 73 -28.58 -3.30 -2.48
CA LEU A 73 -27.84 -4.54 -2.22
C LEU A 73 -26.70 -4.34 -1.20
N ARG A 74 -26.93 -3.58 -0.13
CA ARG A 74 -25.93 -3.20 0.87
C ARG A 74 -26.20 -3.85 2.24
N ILE A 75 -25.12 -4.18 2.95
CA ILE A 75 -25.15 -4.91 4.23
C ILE A 75 -24.33 -4.15 5.28
N ASN A 76 -24.85 -4.06 6.51
CA ASN A 76 -24.20 -3.41 7.66
C ASN A 76 -23.38 -4.40 8.51
N SER A 77 -22.64 -3.90 9.51
CA SER A 77 -21.76 -4.74 10.34
C SER A 77 -22.50 -5.75 11.21
N GLU A 78 -23.73 -5.45 11.66
CA GLU A 78 -24.53 -6.37 12.48
C GLU A 78 -24.96 -7.62 11.69
N THR A 79 -25.47 -7.40 10.47
CA THR A 79 -25.83 -8.50 9.56
C THR A 79 -24.58 -9.32 9.23
N LEU A 80 -23.46 -8.67 8.89
CA LEU A 80 -22.20 -9.35 8.61
C LEU A 80 -21.68 -10.18 9.79
N ALA A 81 -21.74 -9.63 11.01
CA ALA A 81 -21.31 -10.33 12.21
C ALA A 81 -22.13 -11.61 12.42
N SER A 82 -23.45 -11.53 12.23
CA SER A 82 -24.35 -12.68 12.35
C SER A 82 -24.11 -13.73 11.26
N THR A 83 -23.95 -13.31 10.00
CA THR A 83 -23.83 -14.20 8.85
C THR A 83 -22.47 -14.91 8.79
N LEU A 84 -21.38 -14.18 9.05
CA LEU A 84 -20.02 -14.73 9.09
C LEU A 84 -19.66 -15.35 10.46
N GLN A 85 -20.55 -15.23 11.46
CA GLN A 85 -20.33 -15.66 12.83
C GLN A 85 -19.02 -15.10 13.43
N ILE A 86 -18.73 -13.83 13.15
CA ILE A 86 -17.57 -13.08 13.67
C ILE A 86 -18.00 -12.06 14.72
N SER A 87 -17.05 -11.51 15.48
CA SER A 87 -17.36 -10.43 16.42
C SER A 87 -17.81 -9.17 15.67
N LEU A 88 -18.65 -8.34 16.30
CA LEU A 88 -19.08 -7.07 15.71
C LEU A 88 -17.90 -6.15 15.37
N ASN A 89 -16.85 -6.16 16.19
CA ASN A 89 -15.64 -5.40 15.94
C ASN A 89 -14.89 -5.90 14.69
N HIS A 90 -14.82 -7.22 14.46
CA HIS A 90 -14.25 -7.78 13.24
C HIS A 90 -15.10 -7.42 12.01
N ALA A 91 -16.43 -7.42 12.13
CA ALA A 91 -17.30 -7.00 11.04
C ALA A 91 -17.13 -5.51 10.68
N ARG A 92 -16.99 -4.63 11.68
CA ARG A 92 -16.67 -3.21 11.46
C ARG A 92 -15.31 -3.03 10.81
N LEU A 93 -14.29 -3.73 11.32
CA LEU A 93 -12.96 -3.70 10.73
C LEU A 93 -12.99 -4.15 9.27
N LEU A 94 -13.77 -5.18 8.94
CA LEU A 94 -13.96 -5.66 7.57
C LEU A 94 -14.52 -4.54 6.68
N LEU A 95 -15.60 -3.88 7.10
CA LEU A 95 -16.19 -2.75 6.37
C LEU A 95 -15.21 -1.59 6.20
N GLU A 96 -14.50 -1.22 7.26
CA GLU A 96 -13.47 -0.17 7.23
C GLU A 96 -12.35 -0.53 6.26
N THR A 97 -11.92 -1.80 6.23
CA THR A 97 -10.87 -2.29 5.33
C THR A 97 -11.31 -2.21 3.89
N LEU A 98 -12.52 -2.69 3.61
CA LEU A 98 -13.11 -2.67 2.28
C LEU A 98 -13.30 -1.22 1.80
N SER A 99 -13.79 -0.32 2.66
CA SER A 99 -13.93 1.12 2.35
C SER A 99 -12.61 1.78 1.94
N ALA A 100 -11.49 1.33 2.54
CA ALA A 100 -10.17 1.84 2.21
C ALA A 100 -9.77 1.40 0.80
N VAL A 101 -9.95 0.12 0.46
CA VAL A 101 -9.48 -0.47 -0.81
C VAL A 101 -10.44 -0.36 -2.00
N LEU A 102 -11.69 0.07 -1.78
CA LEU A 102 -12.63 0.38 -2.87
C LEU A 102 -12.05 1.42 -3.83
N HIS A 103 -12.19 1.12 -5.11
CA HIS A 103 -11.61 1.89 -6.22
C HIS A 103 -12.56 2.98 -6.75
N ASP A 104 -13.87 2.79 -6.61
CA ASP A 104 -14.86 3.76 -7.06
C ASP A 104 -15.01 4.89 -6.04
N ASP A 105 -14.46 6.06 -6.38
CA ASP A 105 -14.57 7.27 -5.55
C ASP A 105 -16.00 7.85 -5.54
N SER A 106 -16.90 7.34 -6.40
CA SER A 106 -18.31 7.71 -6.40
C SER A 106 -19.09 7.04 -5.26
N ASP A 107 -18.64 5.87 -4.80
CA ASP A 107 -19.30 5.07 -3.77
C ASP A 107 -19.40 5.85 -2.44
N PRO A 108 -20.60 5.94 -1.82
CA PRO A 108 -20.78 6.62 -0.56
C PRO A 108 -19.89 6.07 0.57
N LEU A 109 -19.53 4.78 0.53
CA LEU A 109 -18.68 4.12 1.53
C LEU A 109 -17.26 4.69 1.53
N VAL A 110 -16.75 5.14 0.38
CA VAL A 110 -15.42 5.75 0.27
C VAL A 110 -15.39 7.14 0.91
N LYS A 111 -16.50 7.89 0.81
CA LYS A 111 -16.65 9.26 1.33
C LYS A 111 -16.98 9.32 2.82
N ALA A 112 -17.39 8.20 3.41
CA ALA A 112 -17.69 8.11 4.84
C ALA A 112 -16.46 8.47 5.68
N LYS A 113 -16.65 9.33 6.69
CA LYS A 113 -15.59 9.81 7.57
C LYS A 113 -15.49 9.02 8.86
N THR A 114 -16.64 8.62 9.41
CA THR A 114 -16.73 7.94 10.71
C THR A 114 -17.10 6.47 10.58
N THR A 115 -16.72 5.66 11.56
CA THR A 115 -17.12 4.24 11.63
C THR A 115 -18.65 4.07 11.64
N GLN A 116 -19.39 5.02 12.22
CA GLN A 116 -20.86 5.00 12.26
C GLN A 116 -21.49 5.26 10.89
N GLU A 117 -20.94 6.21 10.13
CA GLU A 117 -21.35 6.46 8.74
C GLU A 117 -21.10 5.22 7.87
N ILE A 118 -19.90 4.62 7.99
CA ILE A 118 -19.53 3.38 7.28
C ILE A 118 -20.55 2.27 7.55
N ASP A 119 -20.93 2.08 8.82
CA ASP A 119 -21.90 1.06 9.22
C ASP A 119 -23.32 1.35 8.72
N SER A 120 -23.72 2.62 8.70
CA SER A 120 -25.04 3.05 8.21
C SER A 120 -25.20 2.90 6.68
N ILE A 121 -24.12 3.15 5.93
CA ILE A 121 -24.11 3.04 4.46
C ILE A 121 -24.07 1.56 4.05
N GLY A 122 -23.25 0.77 4.74
CA GLY A 122 -23.04 -0.65 4.43
C GLY A 122 -22.31 -0.89 3.11
N VAL A 123 -21.95 -2.15 2.88
CA VAL A 123 -21.19 -2.60 1.71
C VAL A 123 -22.07 -3.33 0.72
N ASN A 124 -21.83 -3.12 -0.59
CA ASN A 124 -22.47 -3.90 -1.64
C ASN A 124 -22.11 -5.39 -1.51
N VAL A 125 -23.11 -6.27 -1.61
CA VAL A 125 -22.94 -7.73 -1.47
C VAL A 125 -21.90 -8.28 -2.45
N PHE A 126 -21.86 -7.81 -3.70
CA PHE A 126 -20.94 -8.32 -4.71
C PHE A 126 -19.50 -7.88 -4.46
N ASP A 127 -19.27 -6.61 -4.09
CA ASP A 127 -17.94 -6.14 -3.69
C ASP A 127 -17.43 -6.90 -2.46
N LEU A 128 -18.32 -7.16 -1.49
CA LEU A 128 -18.03 -7.98 -0.33
C LEU A 128 -17.64 -9.42 -0.70
N LEU A 129 -18.39 -10.07 -1.60
CA LEU A 129 -18.08 -11.44 -2.01
C LEU A 129 -16.71 -11.54 -2.68
N VAL A 130 -16.39 -10.59 -3.58
CA VAL A 130 -15.07 -10.52 -4.22
C VAL A 130 -13.98 -10.27 -3.18
N PHE A 131 -14.20 -9.35 -2.24
CA PHE A 131 -13.27 -9.05 -1.16
C PHE A 131 -13.04 -10.24 -0.21
N LEU A 132 -14.09 -10.98 0.14
CA LEU A 132 -14.00 -12.18 0.98
C LEU A 132 -13.28 -13.32 0.25
N TYR A 133 -13.52 -13.51 -1.05
CA TYR A 133 -12.80 -14.49 -1.85
C TYR A 133 -11.29 -14.21 -1.86
N LEU A 134 -10.93 -12.92 -1.97
CA LEU A 134 -9.54 -12.46 -1.98
C LEU A 134 -8.78 -12.78 -0.68
N GLN A 135 -9.48 -13.00 0.44
CA GLN A 135 -8.83 -13.40 1.72
C GLN A 135 -8.15 -14.79 1.64
N SER A 136 -8.31 -15.53 0.54
CA SER A 136 -7.53 -16.75 0.29
C SER A 136 -6.15 -16.48 -0.33
N TYR A 137 -5.87 -15.25 -0.76
CA TYR A 137 -4.63 -14.89 -1.45
C TYR A 137 -3.42 -14.92 -0.52
N LYS A 138 -2.33 -15.52 -1.00
CA LYS A 138 -1.02 -15.55 -0.33
C LYS A 138 -0.02 -14.66 -1.06
N ARG A 139 0.64 -13.79 -0.31
CA ARG A 139 1.58 -12.81 -0.86
C ARG A 139 2.85 -13.49 -1.36
N LEU A 140 3.46 -12.89 -2.38
CA LEU A 140 4.66 -13.42 -3.01
C LEU A 140 5.84 -13.45 -2.04
N LEU A 141 6.56 -14.57 -2.00
CA LEU A 141 7.79 -14.73 -1.22
C LEU A 141 8.92 -13.89 -1.83
N PRO A 142 9.73 -13.19 -1.01
CA PRO A 142 11.03 -12.71 -1.43
C PRO A 142 11.88 -13.90 -1.89
N LYS A 143 12.39 -13.87 -3.13
CA LYS A 143 13.18 -14.98 -3.69
C LYS A 143 14.50 -15.08 -2.91
N SER A 144 14.77 -16.22 -2.28
CA SER A 144 16.14 -16.62 -1.94
C SER A 144 16.85 -17.08 -3.23
N HIS A 145 18.17 -16.86 -3.31
CA HIS A 145 18.96 -17.18 -4.51
C HIS A 145 18.69 -18.60 -5.04
N LYS A 146 18.71 -18.79 -6.36
CA LYS A 146 18.42 -20.06 -7.05
C LYS A 146 19.37 -21.21 -6.68
N ASP A 147 20.45 -20.91 -5.95
CA ASP A 147 21.42 -21.87 -5.43
C ASP A 147 21.24 -22.18 -3.92
N SER A 148 20.01 -22.06 -3.40
CA SER A 148 19.70 -22.34 -1.98
C SER A 148 19.95 -23.80 -1.55
N ALA A 149 20.32 -24.70 -2.47
CA ALA A 149 20.70 -26.07 -2.14
C ALA A 149 22.11 -26.21 -1.53
N SER A 150 22.96 -25.17 -1.58
CA SER A 150 24.32 -25.21 -1.01
C SER A 150 24.49 -24.38 0.28
N VAL A 151 23.41 -23.80 0.81
CA VAL A 151 23.39 -23.10 2.11
C VAL A 151 22.24 -23.63 2.97
N ALA A 152 22.10 -24.95 3.04
CA ALA A 152 21.13 -25.63 3.91
C ALA A 152 21.61 -25.79 5.37
N ASP A 153 22.84 -25.38 5.70
CA ASP A 153 23.46 -25.67 7.00
C ASP A 153 23.77 -24.43 7.87
N VAL A 154 22.99 -23.36 7.78
CA VAL A 154 22.97 -22.35 8.87
C VAL A 154 21.55 -21.76 9.03
N TRP A 155 20.65 -22.57 9.59
CA TRP A 155 19.44 -22.04 10.24
C TRP A 155 19.51 -22.44 11.71
N PRO A 156 19.21 -21.55 12.68
CA PRO A 156 19.19 -21.96 14.07
C PRO A 156 17.96 -22.84 14.28
N SER A 157 18.23 -24.15 14.42
CA SER A 157 17.28 -25.14 14.86
C SER A 157 16.66 -24.73 16.21
N THR A 158 15.37 -25.02 16.32
CA THR A 158 14.55 -24.93 17.53
C THR A 158 15.20 -25.60 18.75
N SER A 159 15.36 -24.87 19.85
CA SER A 159 14.69 -25.19 21.13
C SER A 159 15.14 -24.24 22.24
N VAL A 160 14.15 -23.57 22.83
CA VAL A 160 14.21 -22.94 24.14
C VAL A 160 14.21 -24.07 25.16
N PHE A 161 15.37 -24.47 25.67
CA PHE A 161 15.59 -24.96 27.04
C PHE A 161 17.10 -24.97 27.29
N ASP A 162 17.65 -23.81 27.60
CA ASP A 162 18.26 -23.59 28.91
C ASP A 162 18.62 -22.11 29.05
N GLY A 163 18.19 -21.54 30.17
CA GLY A 163 18.51 -20.18 30.53
C GLY A 163 20.01 -19.99 30.78
N VAL A 164 20.38 -18.72 30.93
CA VAL A 164 21.73 -18.24 31.21
C VAL A 164 22.61 -18.15 29.96
N LEU A 165 22.55 -16.99 29.31
CA LEU A 165 23.67 -16.05 29.25
C LEU A 165 23.26 -14.79 28.50
N SER A 166 23.16 -13.69 29.24
CA SER A 166 23.43 -12.36 28.72
C SER A 166 24.80 -12.32 28.03
N ALA A 167 24.90 -11.40 27.06
CA ALA A 167 26.11 -10.98 26.34
C ALA A 167 26.44 -11.73 25.04
N LEU A 168 25.81 -11.30 23.94
CA LEU A 168 26.54 -11.16 22.67
C LEU A 168 26.21 -9.81 22.02
N THR A 169 27.28 -9.10 21.69
CA THR A 169 27.43 -7.74 21.18
C THR A 169 26.88 -7.60 19.75
N PRO A 170 26.33 -6.43 19.35
CA PRO A 170 25.66 -6.21 18.06
C PRO A 170 26.63 -5.95 16.90
N LEU A 171 27.63 -6.81 16.70
CA LEU A 171 28.62 -6.68 15.62
C LEU A 171 28.67 -7.86 14.64
N GLN A 172 27.81 -8.89 14.80
CA GLN A 172 27.73 -10.01 13.86
C GLN A 172 26.55 -9.94 12.88
N LEU A 173 25.68 -8.94 12.98
CA LEU A 173 24.62 -8.67 11.99
C LEU A 173 25.10 -7.87 10.76
N VAL A 174 26.42 -7.64 10.62
CA VAL A 174 27.00 -6.83 9.53
C VAL A 174 27.52 -7.70 8.37
N ARG A 175 27.42 -9.04 8.43
CA ARG A 175 27.95 -9.94 7.37
C ARG A 175 26.95 -10.88 6.69
N SER A 176 25.66 -10.72 6.93
CA SER A 176 24.62 -11.47 6.21
C SER A 176 23.81 -10.55 5.29
N ASN A 177 24.49 -9.81 4.41
CA ASN A 177 23.89 -9.17 3.24
C ASN A 177 23.54 -10.22 2.16
N SER A 178 22.81 -11.27 2.53
CA SER A 178 22.00 -11.97 1.54
C SER A 178 20.88 -11.00 1.20
N ARG A 179 21.05 -10.24 0.12
CA ARG A 179 19.98 -9.44 -0.48
C ARG A 179 18.83 -10.42 -0.72
N ARG A 180 17.86 -10.49 0.20
CA ARG A 180 16.54 -11.06 -0.11
C ARG A 180 16.04 -10.17 -1.24
N ASN A 181 16.08 -10.68 -2.47
CA ASN A 181 15.58 -9.93 -3.61
C ASN A 181 14.08 -9.77 -3.38
N MET A 182 13.68 -8.59 -2.91
CA MET A 182 12.28 -8.23 -2.81
C MET A 182 11.66 -8.37 -4.18
N PRO A 183 10.45 -8.93 -4.29
CA PRO A 183 9.77 -8.97 -5.57
C PRO A 183 9.64 -7.55 -6.11
N SER A 184 10.01 -7.36 -7.37
CA SER A 184 9.75 -6.08 -8.01
C SER A 184 8.24 -5.88 -8.13
N GLN A 185 7.80 -4.64 -8.34
CA GLN A 185 6.40 -4.34 -8.60
C GLN A 185 5.82 -5.20 -9.74
N THR A 186 6.62 -5.46 -10.77
CA THR A 186 6.22 -6.30 -11.90
C THR A 186 6.10 -7.78 -11.49
N ASP A 187 6.96 -8.27 -10.60
CA ASP A 187 6.83 -9.63 -10.04
C ASP A 187 5.54 -9.77 -9.20
N GLU A 188 5.22 -8.75 -8.38
CA GLU A 188 3.99 -8.72 -7.57
C GLU A 188 2.74 -8.74 -8.47
N GLU A 189 2.71 -7.91 -9.51
CA GLU A 189 1.61 -7.87 -10.48
C GLU A 189 1.46 -9.19 -11.25
N ALA A 190 2.56 -9.79 -11.70
CA ALA A 190 2.53 -11.09 -12.37
C ALA A 190 2.00 -12.20 -11.45
N HIS A 191 2.36 -12.18 -10.16
CA HIS A 191 1.85 -13.13 -9.18
C HIS A 191 0.35 -12.94 -8.91
N GLN A 192 -0.12 -11.69 -8.83
CA GLN A 192 -1.55 -11.37 -8.70
C GLN A 192 -2.33 -11.82 -9.94
N LEU A 193 -1.83 -11.58 -11.15
CA LEU A 193 -2.44 -12.05 -12.39
C LEU A 193 -2.48 -13.59 -12.46
N SER A 194 -1.41 -14.27 -12.03
CA SER A 194 -1.38 -15.74 -11.94
C SER A 194 -2.40 -16.28 -10.95
N TYR A 195 -2.61 -15.59 -9.82
CA TYR A 195 -3.68 -15.92 -8.89
C TYR A 195 -5.05 -15.75 -9.54
N LEU A 196 -5.32 -14.59 -10.17
CA LEU A 196 -6.60 -14.36 -10.85
C LEU A 196 -6.84 -15.40 -11.95
N GLN A 197 -5.84 -15.76 -12.75
CA GLN A 197 -5.96 -16.79 -13.79
C GLN A 197 -6.49 -18.14 -13.25
N LYS A 198 -6.12 -18.51 -12.02
CA LYS A 198 -6.56 -19.76 -11.36
C LYS A 198 -7.92 -19.66 -10.68
N HIS A 199 -8.33 -18.46 -10.30
CA HIS A 199 -9.47 -18.23 -9.41
C HIS A 199 -10.63 -17.49 -10.08
N LEU A 200 -10.46 -17.01 -11.31
CA LEU A 200 -11.45 -16.16 -11.98
C LEU A 200 -12.76 -16.89 -12.26
N ASP A 201 -12.72 -18.16 -12.65
CA ASP A 201 -13.93 -18.99 -12.85
C ASP A 201 -14.81 -19.02 -11.59
N ASN A 202 -14.17 -19.18 -10.43
CA ASN A 202 -14.81 -19.20 -9.13
C ASN A 202 -15.42 -17.83 -8.78
N ILE A 203 -14.69 -16.75 -9.04
CA ILE A 203 -15.16 -15.37 -8.80
C ILE A 203 -16.35 -15.04 -9.72
N LEU A 204 -16.28 -15.42 -10.99
CA LEU A 204 -17.37 -15.22 -11.95
C LEU A 204 -18.60 -16.03 -11.58
N THR A 205 -18.44 -17.28 -11.13
CA THR A 205 -19.53 -18.11 -10.62
C THR A 205 -20.24 -17.45 -9.43
N LEU A 206 -19.50 -16.79 -8.54
CA LEU A 206 -20.08 -16.05 -7.42
C LEU A 206 -20.85 -14.80 -7.85
N LEU A 207 -20.42 -14.13 -8.92
CA LEU A 207 -21.09 -12.93 -9.44
C LEU A 207 -22.28 -13.27 -10.34
N ALA A 208 -22.20 -14.32 -11.15
CA ALA A 208 -23.22 -14.69 -12.12
C ALA A 208 -24.58 -15.05 -11.49
N ASP A 209 -25.62 -14.98 -12.32
CA ASP A 209 -26.96 -15.50 -12.05
C ASP A 209 -27.17 -16.83 -12.76
N SER A 210 -27.93 -17.73 -12.12
CA SER A 210 -28.44 -18.93 -12.78
C SER A 210 -29.49 -18.54 -13.81
N GLY A 211 -29.23 -18.77 -15.09
CA GLY A 211 -30.22 -18.62 -16.15
C GLY A 211 -31.30 -19.70 -16.12
N GLU A 212 -32.28 -19.59 -17.02
CA GLU A 212 -33.31 -20.61 -17.23
C GLU A 212 -32.73 -21.83 -17.98
N GLY A 213 -31.91 -22.63 -17.29
CA GLY A 213 -31.33 -23.88 -17.80
C GLY A 213 -30.63 -24.69 -16.70
N GLU A 214 -30.61 -26.02 -16.83
CA GLU A 214 -29.92 -26.89 -15.86
C GLU A 214 -28.41 -26.93 -16.13
N GLY A 215 -27.60 -26.48 -15.15
CA GLY A 215 -26.13 -26.64 -15.13
C GLY A 215 -25.33 -25.33 -15.20
N ASN A 216 -24.01 -25.42 -14.97
CA ASN A 216 -23.07 -24.28 -15.01
C ASN A 216 -23.00 -23.57 -16.38
N GLU A 217 -23.49 -24.19 -17.45
CA GLU A 217 -23.57 -23.60 -18.79
C GLU A 217 -24.69 -22.55 -18.93
N SER A 218 -25.57 -22.41 -17.92
CA SER A 218 -26.65 -21.41 -17.88
C SER A 218 -26.29 -20.12 -17.15
N LEU A 219 -25.06 -20.01 -16.62
CA LEU A 219 -24.65 -18.83 -15.84
C LEU A 219 -24.49 -17.61 -16.74
N VAL A 220 -25.23 -16.54 -16.42
CA VAL A 220 -25.19 -15.26 -17.14
C VAL A 220 -24.75 -14.12 -16.23
N LEU A 221 -24.05 -13.14 -16.81
CA LEU A 221 -23.52 -11.98 -16.11
C LEU A 221 -24.09 -10.70 -16.73
N SER A 222 -24.70 -9.85 -15.90
CA SER A 222 -25.12 -8.50 -16.30
C SER A 222 -23.95 -7.52 -16.26
N VAL A 223 -24.10 -6.38 -16.93
CA VAL A 223 -23.09 -5.30 -16.92
C VAL A 223 -22.78 -4.84 -15.49
N ASP A 224 -23.81 -4.60 -14.68
CA ASP A 224 -23.65 -4.14 -13.30
C ASP A 224 -22.78 -5.10 -12.47
N LYS A 225 -22.97 -6.41 -12.65
CA LYS A 225 -22.21 -7.45 -11.94
C LYS A 225 -20.80 -7.61 -12.47
N PHE A 226 -20.62 -7.39 -13.77
CA PHE A 226 -19.30 -7.38 -14.39
C PHE A 226 -18.43 -6.22 -13.90
N GLU A 227 -19.00 -5.04 -13.67
CA GLU A 227 -18.25 -3.89 -13.15
C GLU A 227 -17.65 -4.12 -11.75
N HIS A 228 -18.23 -5.03 -10.94
CA HIS A 228 -17.64 -5.41 -9.65
C HIS A 228 -16.28 -6.11 -9.79
N LEU A 229 -15.95 -6.71 -10.95
CA LEU A 229 -14.59 -7.19 -11.24
C LEU A 229 -13.59 -6.04 -11.35
N GLY A 230 -14.07 -4.82 -11.61
CA GLY A 230 -13.31 -3.58 -11.52
C GLY A 230 -12.63 -3.40 -10.16
N PHE A 231 -13.11 -4.06 -9.11
CA PHE A 231 -12.41 -4.11 -7.82
C PHE A 231 -11.01 -4.72 -7.90
N LEU A 232 -10.81 -5.73 -8.75
CA LEU A 232 -9.56 -6.49 -8.87
C LEU A 232 -8.71 -6.08 -10.08
N VAL A 233 -9.35 -5.69 -11.18
CA VAL A 233 -8.68 -5.45 -12.46
C VAL A 233 -9.15 -4.16 -13.13
N TYR A 234 -8.33 -3.63 -14.02
CA TYR A 234 -8.68 -2.53 -14.91
C TYR A 234 -7.91 -2.65 -16.22
N PHE A 235 -8.40 -2.00 -17.27
CA PHE A 235 -7.66 -1.84 -18.53
C PHE A 235 -7.07 -0.45 -18.59
N GLU A 236 -5.87 -0.34 -19.17
CA GLU A 236 -5.21 0.94 -19.40
C GLU A 236 -4.79 1.06 -20.87
N GLU A 237 -5.31 2.09 -21.54
CA GLU A 237 -4.82 2.54 -22.83
C GLU A 237 -3.82 3.69 -22.60
N LYS A 238 -2.68 3.69 -23.30
CA LYS A 238 -1.60 4.68 -23.08
C LYS A 238 -2.12 6.12 -23.12
N GLY A 239 -2.17 6.78 -21.97
CA GLY A 239 -2.54 8.20 -21.84
C GLY A 239 -4.02 8.48 -21.56
N SER A 240 -4.84 7.45 -21.29
CA SER A 240 -6.25 7.59 -20.92
C SER A 240 -6.49 7.46 -19.41
N ASN A 241 -7.55 8.10 -18.92
CA ASN A 241 -8.07 7.83 -17.58
C ASN A 241 -8.63 6.40 -17.51
N ARG A 242 -8.58 5.77 -16.32
CA ARG A 242 -9.13 4.43 -16.08
C ARG A 242 -10.62 4.38 -16.47
N THR A 243 -10.94 3.74 -17.58
CA THR A 243 -12.32 3.55 -18.06
C THR A 243 -12.99 2.37 -17.33
N PRO A 244 -14.34 2.38 -17.20
CA PRO A 244 -15.11 1.21 -16.77
C PRO A 244 -14.76 -0.07 -17.54
N LEU A 245 -14.94 -1.22 -16.90
CA LEU A 245 -14.53 -2.51 -17.47
C LEU A 245 -15.37 -2.83 -18.72
N SER A 246 -16.67 -2.52 -18.68
CA SER A 246 -17.63 -2.73 -19.77
C SER A 246 -17.24 -2.03 -21.07
N GLN A 247 -16.57 -0.88 -21.00
CA GLN A 247 -16.17 -0.14 -22.21
C GLN A 247 -15.07 -0.86 -23.01
N ASN A 248 -14.30 -1.73 -22.36
CA ASN A 248 -13.26 -2.54 -23.00
C ASN A 248 -13.79 -3.92 -23.44
N ALA A 249 -14.97 -4.32 -22.97
CA ALA A 249 -15.55 -5.62 -23.25
C ALA A 249 -16.26 -5.62 -24.62
N PRO A 250 -16.02 -6.62 -25.48
CA PRO A 250 -16.60 -6.66 -26.83
C PRO A 250 -18.07 -7.11 -26.87
N PHE A 251 -18.65 -7.50 -25.74
CA PHE A 251 -19.94 -8.21 -25.68
C PHE A 251 -21.09 -7.43 -25.02
N PHE A 252 -20.84 -6.28 -24.37
CA PHE A 252 -21.88 -5.43 -23.78
C PHE A 252 -22.29 -4.23 -24.65
N ALA A 253 -21.82 -4.19 -25.90
CA ALA A 253 -22.10 -3.09 -26.81
C ALA A 253 -23.58 -3.05 -27.19
N ASN A 254 -24.34 -2.14 -26.59
CA ASN A 254 -25.71 -1.84 -27.00
C ASN A 254 -25.69 -0.96 -28.24
N SER A 255 -26.45 -1.36 -29.27
CA SER A 255 -26.75 -0.49 -30.41
C SER A 255 -27.81 0.58 -30.07
N ASP A 256 -28.49 0.46 -28.92
CA ASP A 256 -29.59 1.30 -28.47
C ASP A 256 -29.39 1.74 -26.99
N PRO A 257 -29.29 3.04 -26.68
CA PRO A 257 -29.15 3.56 -25.31
C PRO A 257 -30.41 3.40 -24.45
N ASP A 258 -31.58 3.13 -25.03
CA ASP A 258 -32.84 2.99 -24.29
C ASP A 258 -33.16 1.54 -23.88
N MET A 259 -32.30 0.57 -24.24
CA MET A 259 -32.46 -0.84 -23.91
C MET A 259 -31.31 -1.35 -23.01
N PRO A 260 -31.59 -2.02 -21.87
CA PRO A 260 -30.54 -2.56 -21.01
C PRO A 260 -29.74 -3.65 -21.73
N ALA A 261 -28.44 -3.71 -21.48
CA ALA A 261 -27.56 -4.69 -22.13
C ALA A 261 -27.97 -6.12 -21.79
N VAL A 262 -27.98 -6.97 -22.82
CA VAL A 262 -28.33 -8.39 -22.67
C VAL A 262 -27.28 -9.07 -21.78
N PRO A 263 -27.70 -9.85 -20.76
CA PRO A 263 -26.79 -10.64 -19.95
C PRO A 263 -25.95 -11.58 -20.83
N VAL A 264 -24.65 -11.68 -20.53
CA VAL A 264 -23.69 -12.44 -21.34
C VAL A 264 -23.30 -13.73 -20.62
N PRO A 265 -23.13 -14.86 -21.33
CA PRO A 265 -22.68 -16.11 -20.71
C PRO A 265 -21.37 -15.94 -19.94
N ALA A 266 -21.32 -16.44 -18.70
CA ALA A 266 -20.15 -16.31 -17.83
C ALA A 266 -18.90 -16.98 -18.43
N SER A 267 -19.07 -18.07 -19.19
CA SER A 267 -18.00 -18.74 -19.93
C SER A 267 -17.34 -17.84 -20.97
N GLN A 268 -18.14 -17.07 -21.73
CA GLN A 268 -17.63 -16.10 -22.70
C GLN A 268 -16.81 -14.99 -22.04
N VAL A 269 -17.26 -14.52 -20.87
CA VAL A 269 -16.53 -13.51 -20.07
C VAL A 269 -15.22 -14.08 -19.53
N LEU A 270 -15.26 -15.31 -19.02
CA LEU A 270 -14.09 -16.03 -18.50
C LEU A 270 -13.01 -16.19 -19.58
N ASP A 271 -13.37 -16.72 -20.75
CA ASP A 271 -12.45 -16.96 -21.86
C ASP A 271 -11.77 -15.65 -22.30
N TRP A 272 -12.55 -14.57 -22.43
CA TRP A 272 -12.04 -13.25 -22.79
C TRP A 272 -11.05 -12.72 -21.74
N LEU A 273 -11.38 -12.78 -20.45
CA LEU A 273 -10.48 -12.30 -19.39
C LEU A 273 -9.20 -13.14 -19.30
N LEU A 274 -9.31 -14.48 -19.40
CA LEU A 274 -8.15 -15.38 -19.36
C LEU A 274 -7.21 -15.14 -20.56
N GLN A 275 -7.75 -14.84 -21.74
CA GLN A 275 -6.95 -14.48 -22.91
C GLN A 275 -6.18 -13.16 -22.68
N ASN A 276 -6.83 -12.13 -22.13
CA ASN A 276 -6.18 -10.85 -21.82
C ASN A 276 -5.11 -10.98 -20.72
N ILE A 277 -5.38 -11.77 -19.67
CA ILE A 277 -4.42 -12.05 -18.59
C ILE A 277 -3.19 -12.78 -19.17
N SER A 278 -3.42 -13.80 -20.00
CA SER A 278 -2.35 -14.57 -20.62
C SER A 278 -1.46 -13.69 -21.51
N SER A 279 -2.07 -12.86 -22.36
CA SER A 279 -1.34 -11.91 -23.21
C SER A 279 -0.52 -10.90 -22.39
N THR A 280 -1.04 -10.44 -21.25
CA THR A 280 -0.32 -9.52 -20.37
C THR A 280 0.84 -10.21 -19.67
N LEU A 281 0.66 -11.43 -19.18
CA LEU A 281 1.73 -12.23 -18.56
C LEU A 281 2.87 -12.53 -19.54
N GLU A 282 2.55 -12.85 -20.79
CA GLU A 282 3.54 -13.02 -21.87
C GLU A 282 4.32 -11.72 -22.08
N HIS A 283 3.63 -10.59 -22.22
CA HIS A 283 4.24 -9.28 -22.39
C HIS A 283 5.12 -8.87 -21.18
N ILE A 284 4.73 -9.21 -19.95
CA ILE A 284 5.56 -9.00 -18.76
C ILE A 284 6.84 -9.85 -18.85
N SER A 285 6.71 -11.13 -19.21
CA SER A 285 7.82 -12.07 -19.35
C SER A 285 8.85 -11.60 -20.39
N GLU A 286 8.37 -11.16 -21.56
CA GLU A 286 9.19 -10.62 -22.65
C GLU A 286 10.02 -9.42 -22.20
N ARG A 287 9.44 -8.48 -21.43
CA ARG A 287 10.16 -7.30 -20.93
C ARG A 287 11.22 -7.61 -19.88
N VAL A 288 11.09 -8.69 -19.13
CA VAL A 288 12.04 -9.09 -18.08
C VAL A 288 13.23 -9.85 -18.68
N SER A 289 13.07 -10.49 -19.84
CA SER A 289 14.07 -11.34 -20.49
C SER A 289 15.30 -10.70 -21.17
N PRO A 290 15.40 -9.39 -21.52
CA PRO A 290 16.51 -8.92 -22.37
C PRO A 290 17.82 -8.59 -21.60
N LYS A 291 17.93 -8.94 -20.31
CA LYS A 291 19.12 -8.60 -19.50
C LYS A 291 20.15 -9.72 -19.30
N GLU A 292 19.98 -10.89 -19.92
CA GLU A 292 20.86 -12.04 -19.65
C GLU A 292 21.63 -12.59 -20.85
N ASN A 293 21.48 -12.03 -22.06
CA ASN A 293 22.22 -12.50 -23.25
C ASN A 293 22.99 -11.37 -23.93
N GLY A 294 24.10 -10.95 -23.33
CA GLY A 294 25.20 -10.29 -24.04
C GLY A 294 26.31 -11.31 -24.31
N PRO A 295 26.86 -11.42 -25.53
CA PRO A 295 27.89 -12.41 -25.83
C PRO A 295 29.18 -12.08 -25.07
N SER A 296 29.63 -13.04 -24.28
CA SER A 296 30.91 -13.06 -23.57
C SER A 296 32.07 -13.06 -24.57
N ASN A 297 32.62 -11.88 -24.86
CA ASN A 297 33.96 -11.75 -25.43
C ASN A 297 34.92 -11.33 -24.33
N ALA A 298 35.68 -12.31 -23.87
CA ALA A 298 36.87 -12.12 -23.04
C ALA A 298 37.98 -11.50 -23.90
N SER A 299 38.50 -10.36 -23.46
CA SER A 299 39.89 -9.98 -23.71
C SER A 299 40.37 -9.05 -22.60
N ASP A 300 41.34 -9.56 -21.83
CA ASP A 300 42.21 -8.84 -20.90
C ASP A 300 42.78 -7.57 -21.52
N GLN A 301 42.76 -6.48 -20.75
CA GLN A 301 43.85 -5.49 -20.74
C GLN A 301 43.84 -4.70 -19.43
N ASP A 302 44.97 -4.78 -18.72
CA ASP A 302 45.27 -4.11 -17.45
C ASP A 302 45.54 -2.60 -17.59
N VAL A 303 45.55 -1.93 -16.42
CA VAL A 303 46.11 -0.61 -16.02
C VAL A 303 45.17 0.63 -16.15
N PRO A 304 45.28 1.69 -15.30
CA PRO A 304 44.83 1.85 -13.90
C PRO A 304 43.90 3.08 -13.65
N MET A 305 43.39 3.18 -12.41
CA MET A 305 42.80 4.35 -11.70
C MET A 305 42.75 5.72 -12.40
N VAL A 306 41.52 6.25 -12.58
CA VAL A 306 41.01 7.62 -12.25
C VAL A 306 39.74 7.85 -13.07
N GLY A 307 38.63 8.21 -12.43
CA GLY A 307 37.44 8.72 -13.12
C GLY A 307 36.12 8.40 -12.43
N ILE A 308 35.65 9.32 -11.60
CA ILE A 308 34.26 9.42 -11.14
C ILE A 308 33.35 9.39 -12.38
N CYS A 309 32.48 8.38 -12.48
CA CYS A 309 31.34 8.39 -13.40
C CYS A 309 30.12 7.78 -12.71
N THR A 310 29.22 8.67 -12.29
CA THR A 310 27.83 8.41 -11.93
C THR A 310 27.08 7.83 -13.13
N SER A 311 27.08 6.51 -13.29
CA SER A 311 26.18 5.84 -14.23
C SER A 311 24.79 5.70 -13.62
N SER A 312 24.02 6.80 -13.66
CA SER A 312 22.57 6.74 -13.50
C SER A 312 21.99 6.05 -14.74
N ALA A 313 21.98 4.72 -14.73
CA ALA A 313 21.18 3.93 -15.63
C ALA A 313 19.70 4.11 -15.22
N LYS A 314 19.05 5.18 -15.71
CA LYS A 314 17.61 5.38 -15.53
C LYS A 314 16.87 4.21 -16.18
N PRO A 315 16.18 3.35 -15.42
CA PRO A 315 15.18 2.50 -16.03
C PRO A 315 14.05 3.43 -16.49
N LEU A 316 13.59 3.26 -17.72
CA LEU A 316 12.34 3.84 -18.21
C LEU A 316 11.19 3.23 -17.38
N THR A 317 11.00 3.77 -16.18
CA THR A 317 9.93 3.42 -15.26
C THR A 317 8.65 4.05 -15.80
N SER A 318 7.71 3.19 -16.20
CA SER A 318 6.36 3.63 -16.54
C SER A 318 5.79 4.47 -15.38
N PRO A 319 4.85 5.40 -15.61
CA PRO A 319 4.15 6.11 -14.53
C PRO A 319 3.31 5.17 -13.64
N ARG A 320 3.28 3.87 -13.94
CA ARG A 320 2.48 2.83 -13.30
C ARG A 320 3.21 2.37 -12.05
N GLY A 321 2.86 2.90 -10.88
CA GLY A 321 3.46 2.43 -9.63
C GLY A 321 3.31 3.40 -8.48
N PRO A 322 3.36 2.92 -7.21
CA PRO A 322 3.73 3.85 -6.16
C PRO A 322 5.12 4.41 -6.50
N THR A 323 5.38 5.63 -6.05
CA THR A 323 6.76 6.14 -6.09
C THR A 323 7.59 5.28 -5.13
N LEU A 324 8.52 4.50 -5.69
CA LEU A 324 9.38 3.60 -4.93
C LEU A 324 10.61 4.36 -4.41
N ILE A 325 10.80 4.36 -3.09
CA ILE A 325 12.00 4.85 -2.40
C ILE A 325 12.67 3.62 -1.80
N GLU A 326 13.77 3.16 -2.40
CA GLU A 326 14.40 1.91 -2.01
C GLU A 326 15.89 2.10 -1.71
N GLY A 327 16.37 1.43 -0.66
CA GLY A 327 17.80 1.26 -0.40
C GLY A 327 18.53 2.53 0.04
N ILE A 328 17.81 3.54 0.56
CA ILE A 328 18.42 4.74 1.13
C ILE A 328 19.15 4.33 2.41
N SER A 329 20.46 4.61 2.48
CA SER A 329 21.30 4.24 3.61
C SER A 329 22.21 5.40 4.01
N LYS A 330 22.19 5.74 5.31
CA LYS A 330 23.03 6.81 5.89
C LYS A 330 22.90 8.14 5.16
N SER A 331 21.71 8.43 4.65
CA SER A 331 21.40 9.67 3.96
C SER A 331 19.95 10.07 4.22
N SER A 332 19.60 11.27 3.80
CA SER A 332 18.22 11.75 3.89
C SER A 332 17.59 11.88 2.51
N CYS A 333 16.30 11.63 2.43
CA CYS A 333 15.53 11.77 1.19
C CYS A 333 14.34 12.68 1.44
N VAL A 334 14.05 13.59 0.50
CA VAL A 334 12.86 14.44 0.53
C VAL A 334 12.10 14.25 -0.78
N LYS A 335 10.79 14.03 -0.67
CA LYS A 335 9.83 13.99 -1.78
C LYS A 335 8.67 14.91 -1.49
N LYS A 336 8.43 15.85 -2.40
CA LYS A 336 7.25 16.72 -2.43
C LYS A 336 6.21 16.16 -3.39
N ALA A 337 5.00 16.72 -3.39
CA ALA A 337 3.91 16.32 -4.28
C ALA A 337 4.33 16.32 -5.77
N SER A 338 5.16 17.27 -6.19
CA SER A 338 5.71 17.36 -7.56
C SER A 338 6.61 16.20 -7.96
N ASP A 339 7.21 15.51 -6.99
CA ASP A 339 8.21 14.47 -7.23
C ASP A 339 7.59 13.07 -7.38
N LEU A 340 6.28 12.95 -7.11
CA LEU A 340 5.58 11.68 -7.06
C LEU A 340 4.94 11.33 -8.40
N LYS A 341 5.12 10.07 -8.81
CA LYS A 341 4.49 9.48 -10.00
C LYS A 341 3.11 8.90 -9.67
N GLY A 342 2.24 9.72 -9.07
CA GLY A 342 0.91 9.32 -8.60
C GLY A 342 0.71 9.54 -7.11
N SER A 343 -0.38 9.00 -6.57
CA SER A 343 -0.82 9.24 -5.20
C SER A 343 -0.43 8.14 -4.21
N SER A 344 0.54 7.27 -4.53
CA SER A 344 0.96 6.20 -3.63
C SER A 344 2.48 6.13 -3.53
N VAL A 345 3.00 5.71 -2.38
CA VAL A 345 4.45 5.63 -2.11
C VAL A 345 4.80 4.31 -1.43
N LYS A 346 5.95 3.73 -1.79
CA LYS A 346 6.49 2.52 -1.16
C LYS A 346 7.94 2.79 -0.72
N VAL A 347 8.21 2.73 0.57
CA VAL A 347 9.54 2.91 1.17
C VAL A 347 10.08 1.54 1.57
N VAL A 348 11.18 1.10 0.96
CA VAL A 348 11.65 -0.29 1.07
C VAL A 348 13.12 -0.35 1.42
N ASN A 349 13.50 -1.24 2.35
CA ASN A 349 14.89 -1.56 2.67
C ASN A 349 15.78 -0.34 2.96
N CYS A 350 15.23 0.71 3.60
CA CYS A 350 15.97 1.91 3.98
C CYS A 350 16.55 1.77 5.39
N GLN A 351 17.75 2.29 5.60
CA GLN A 351 18.56 2.01 6.80
C GLN A 351 19.27 3.26 7.31
N GLU A 352 19.27 3.50 8.62
CA GLU A 352 20.02 4.62 9.23
C GLU A 352 19.75 5.99 8.56
N SER A 353 18.51 6.23 8.15
CA SER A 353 18.15 7.34 7.24
C SER A 353 16.99 8.19 7.78
N VAL A 354 16.78 9.35 7.18
CA VAL A 354 15.58 10.17 7.42
C VAL A 354 14.87 10.44 6.11
N ILE A 355 13.61 10.05 6.01
CA ILE A 355 12.83 10.10 4.76
C ILE A 355 11.62 10.99 4.98
N TYR A 356 11.55 12.09 4.22
CA TYR A 356 10.45 13.03 4.21
C TYR A 356 9.64 12.84 2.92
N VAL A 357 8.36 12.55 3.04
CA VAL A 357 7.43 12.48 1.91
C VAL A 357 6.26 13.41 2.23
N LEU A 358 6.42 14.68 1.88
CA LEU A 358 5.50 15.77 2.24
C LEU A 358 4.52 15.99 1.08
N ALA A 359 3.54 15.10 0.95
CA ALA A 359 2.59 15.10 -0.15
C ALA A 359 1.23 14.49 0.28
N PRO A 360 0.13 14.82 -0.43
CA PRO A 360 -1.14 14.13 -0.28
C PRO A 360 -1.06 12.75 -0.95
N LEU A 361 -1.30 11.69 -0.17
CA LEU A 361 -1.23 10.31 -0.62
C LEU A 361 -2.60 9.62 -0.45
N ARG A 362 -2.91 8.68 -1.32
CA ARG A 362 -3.97 7.68 -1.11
C ARG A 362 -3.44 6.55 -0.24
N TYR A 363 -2.28 5.99 -0.59
CA TYR A 363 -1.68 4.84 0.10
C TYR A 363 -0.19 5.04 0.35
N ALA A 364 0.30 4.50 1.46
CA ALA A 364 1.73 4.45 1.75
C ALA A 364 2.12 3.10 2.34
N THR A 365 3.24 2.54 1.89
CA THR A 365 3.77 1.28 2.42
C THR A 365 5.22 1.46 2.85
N VAL A 366 5.57 0.93 4.03
CA VAL A 366 6.94 0.86 4.54
C VAL A 366 7.29 -0.62 4.76
N TYR A 367 8.39 -1.08 4.19
CA TYR A 367 8.78 -2.47 4.26
C TYR A 367 10.27 -2.62 4.54
N GLY A 368 10.65 -3.47 5.51
CA GLY A 368 12.04 -3.89 5.68
C GLY A 368 13.01 -2.77 6.06
N CYS A 369 12.52 -1.67 6.65
CA CYS A 369 13.36 -0.53 7.03
C CYS A 369 13.90 -0.70 8.45
N SER A 370 15.12 -0.22 8.69
CA SER A 370 15.76 -0.29 10.02
C SER A 370 16.37 1.04 10.43
N ASP A 371 16.31 1.40 11.72
CA ASP A 371 16.97 2.59 12.26
C ASP A 371 16.65 3.88 11.48
N THR A 372 15.40 4.01 11.01
CA THR A 372 15.01 5.05 10.04
C THR A 372 13.87 5.88 10.61
N THR A 373 13.92 7.20 10.43
CA THR A 373 12.80 8.10 10.71
C THR A 373 12.08 8.41 9.40
N ILE A 374 10.79 8.15 9.33
CA ILE A 374 9.97 8.31 8.13
C ILE A 374 8.81 9.25 8.46
N ILE A 375 8.66 10.29 7.65
CA ILE A 375 7.60 11.29 7.77
C ILE A 375 6.76 11.22 6.50
N PHE A 376 5.49 10.86 6.65
CA PHE A 376 4.51 10.99 5.58
C PHE A 376 3.65 12.24 5.78
N GLY A 377 3.27 12.85 4.67
CA GLY A 377 2.16 13.78 4.59
C GLY A 377 0.82 13.07 4.85
N ALA A 378 -0.28 13.71 4.46
CA ALA A 378 -1.60 13.17 4.73
C ALA A 378 -1.92 11.97 3.82
N VAL A 379 -2.40 10.86 4.40
CA VAL A 379 -2.71 9.60 3.69
C VAL A 379 -4.21 9.25 3.80
N GLY A 380 -4.96 9.40 2.71
CA GLY A 380 -6.42 9.33 2.73
C GLY A 380 -7.06 7.95 2.81
N LYS A 381 -6.34 6.88 2.44
CA LYS A 381 -6.89 5.50 2.49
C LYS A 381 -6.20 4.66 3.55
N ALA A 382 -4.96 4.24 3.34
CA ALA A 382 -4.27 3.36 4.27
C ALA A 382 -2.75 3.49 4.24
N VAL A 383 -2.14 3.38 5.42
CA VAL A 383 -0.70 3.18 5.61
C VAL A 383 -0.46 1.74 6.04
N LYS A 384 0.54 1.08 5.46
CA LYS A 384 0.99 -0.26 5.88
C LYS A 384 2.47 -0.23 6.23
N ILE A 385 2.85 -0.79 7.38
CA ILE A 385 4.25 -0.97 7.75
C ILE A 385 4.52 -2.42 8.12
N GLU A 386 5.55 -3.01 7.54
CA GLU A 386 5.87 -4.42 7.70
C GLU A 386 7.37 -4.68 7.86
N HIS A 387 7.72 -5.66 8.70
CA HIS A 387 9.09 -6.15 8.88
C HIS A 387 10.13 -5.05 9.16
N CYS A 388 9.75 -4.06 9.99
CA CYS A 388 10.60 -2.92 10.32
C CYS A 388 11.16 -3.02 11.75
N GLU A 389 12.36 -2.48 11.96
CA GLU A 389 13.06 -2.52 13.25
C GLU A 389 13.60 -1.14 13.64
N ARG A 390 13.32 -0.65 14.85
CA ARG A 390 13.76 0.69 15.31
C ARG A 390 13.39 1.81 14.32
N VAL A 391 12.18 1.74 13.77
CA VAL A 391 11.64 2.77 12.87
C VAL A 391 10.77 3.74 13.65
N HIS A 392 10.99 5.03 13.41
CA HIS A 392 10.12 6.11 13.88
C HIS A 392 9.26 6.57 12.71
N LEU A 393 7.96 6.30 12.75
CA LEU A 393 7.03 6.70 11.69
C LEU A 393 6.11 7.81 12.20
N ILE A 394 6.06 8.92 11.48
CA ILE A 394 5.18 10.06 11.74
C ILE A 394 4.21 10.19 10.57
N THR A 395 2.91 10.02 10.81
CA THR A 395 1.92 10.04 9.73
C THR A 395 0.53 10.49 10.18
N ALA A 396 -0.14 11.25 9.32
CA ALA A 396 -1.55 11.57 9.41
C ALA A 396 -2.29 10.72 8.38
N ALA A 397 -3.19 9.83 8.80
CA ALA A 397 -3.80 8.86 7.90
C ALA A 397 -5.23 8.51 8.26
N LYS A 398 -6.04 8.09 7.29
CA LYS A 398 -7.36 7.52 7.61
C LYS A 398 -7.23 6.22 8.41
N ARG A 399 -6.29 5.35 8.00
CA ARG A 399 -6.02 4.04 8.62
C ARG A 399 -4.54 3.69 8.59
N ILE A 400 -4.08 2.94 9.58
CA ILE A 400 -2.75 2.31 9.59
C ILE A 400 -2.83 0.82 9.97
N CYS A 401 -2.01 0.01 9.31
CA CYS A 401 -1.78 -1.40 9.61
C CYS A 401 -0.28 -1.62 9.88
N ILE A 402 0.05 -2.17 11.05
CA ILE A 402 1.41 -2.44 11.52
C ILE A 402 1.57 -3.93 11.65
N ALA A 403 2.57 -4.52 10.99
CA ALA A 403 2.82 -5.95 11.11
C ALA A 403 4.30 -6.32 11.22
N ASN A 404 4.58 -7.36 12.01
CA ASN A 404 5.93 -7.93 12.14
C ASN A 404 7.02 -6.88 12.45
N CYS A 405 6.73 -5.89 13.30
CA CYS A 405 7.64 -4.78 13.61
C CYS A 405 8.23 -4.90 15.02
N ARG A 406 9.46 -4.40 15.20
CA ARG A 406 10.18 -4.47 16.47
C ARG A 406 10.74 -3.12 16.90
N GLU A 407 10.53 -2.76 18.17
CA GLU A 407 11.11 -1.57 18.80
C GLU A 407 10.81 -0.28 17.99
N CYS A 408 9.62 -0.22 17.36
CA CYS A 408 9.20 0.92 16.54
C CYS A 408 8.30 1.87 17.32
N LEU A 409 8.39 3.15 16.98
CA LEU A 409 7.60 4.24 17.57
C LEU A 409 6.77 4.93 16.49
N PHE A 410 5.47 5.03 16.74
CA PHE A 410 4.49 5.54 15.79
C PHE A 410 3.82 6.81 16.33
N PHE A 411 4.06 7.96 15.69
CA PHE A 411 3.36 9.21 15.98
C PHE A 411 2.20 9.36 14.99
N LEU A 412 0.98 9.18 15.48
CA LEU A 412 -0.20 8.92 14.65
C LEU A 412 -1.27 10.00 14.81
N GLY A 413 -1.75 10.49 13.67
CA GLY A 413 -2.99 11.22 13.55
C GLY A 413 -3.96 10.40 12.71
N VAL A 414 -4.73 9.50 13.34
CA VAL A 414 -5.51 8.48 12.62
C VAL A 414 -7.00 8.54 12.90
N ASN A 415 -7.83 8.47 11.85
CA ASN A 415 -9.29 8.52 12.00
C ASN A 415 -9.91 7.17 12.37
N GLN A 416 -9.24 6.07 12.04
CA GLN A 416 -9.60 4.69 12.41
C GLN A 416 -8.56 4.10 13.37
N GLN A 417 -8.97 3.05 14.09
CA GLN A 417 -8.11 2.37 15.07
C GLN A 417 -6.87 1.75 14.37
N PRO A 418 -5.65 1.96 14.92
CA PRO A 418 -4.46 1.28 14.43
C PRO A 418 -4.62 -0.23 14.51
N LEU A 419 -4.32 -0.92 13.41
CA LEU A 419 -4.38 -2.37 13.35
C LEU A 419 -2.97 -2.96 13.54
N ILE A 420 -2.80 -3.86 14.52
CA ILE A 420 -1.53 -4.52 14.83
C ILE A 420 -1.66 -6.02 14.52
N ILE A 421 -0.81 -6.54 13.64
CA ILE A 421 -0.90 -7.91 13.11
C ILE A 421 0.44 -8.63 13.22
N GLY A 422 0.44 -9.92 13.53
CA GLY A 422 1.64 -10.74 13.47
C GLY A 422 2.57 -10.56 14.67
N ASP A 423 3.85 -10.89 14.47
CA ASP A 423 4.85 -10.95 15.54
C ASP A 423 5.50 -9.57 15.76
N ASN A 424 4.87 -8.78 16.63
CA ASN A 424 5.35 -7.46 16.99
C ASN A 424 5.97 -7.47 18.39
N HIS A 425 6.99 -6.63 18.59
CA HIS A 425 7.68 -6.55 19.88
C HIS A 425 8.02 -5.12 20.27
N LYS A 426 7.65 -4.70 21.50
CA LYS A 426 7.96 -3.36 22.04
C LYS A 426 7.54 -2.22 21.12
N LEU A 427 6.32 -2.29 20.61
CA LEU A 427 5.75 -1.19 19.82
C LEU A 427 5.26 -0.08 20.75
N GLN A 428 5.50 1.16 20.32
CA GLN A 428 4.99 2.34 20.98
C GLN A 428 4.14 3.19 20.03
N VAL A 429 3.02 3.71 20.54
CA VAL A 429 2.16 4.66 19.83
C VAL A 429 2.09 5.97 20.63
N ALA A 430 2.02 7.07 19.90
CA ALA A 430 1.96 8.42 20.43
C ALA A 430 1.05 9.28 19.54
N PRO A 431 0.49 10.38 20.07
CA PRO A 431 -0.26 11.31 19.23
C PRO A 431 0.67 11.94 18.18
N TYR A 432 0.13 12.29 17.02
CA TYR A 432 0.85 13.02 15.98
C TYR A 432 1.57 14.23 16.58
N ASN A 433 2.82 14.46 16.17
CA ASN A 433 3.72 15.39 16.87
C ASN A 433 4.44 16.38 15.95
N THR A 434 3.95 16.60 14.73
CA THR A 434 4.60 17.49 13.77
C THR A 434 3.58 18.27 12.96
N PHE A 435 4.06 19.19 12.12
CA PHE A 435 3.31 19.81 11.05
C PHE A 435 4.27 20.40 10.01
N TYR A 436 3.78 20.59 8.78
CA TYR A 436 4.44 21.34 7.72
C TYR A 436 3.44 22.26 7.04
N SER A 437 3.93 23.24 6.27
CA SER A 437 3.11 24.36 5.78
C SER A 437 1.84 23.97 5.04
N GLN A 438 1.87 22.90 4.24
CA GLN A 438 0.75 22.44 3.40
C GLN A 438 -0.07 21.29 4.05
N LEU A 439 0.16 20.98 5.33
CA LEU A 439 -0.41 19.78 5.96
C LEU A 439 -1.95 19.82 5.96
N GLU A 440 -2.58 20.92 6.36
CA GLU A 440 -4.03 21.04 6.43
C GLU A 440 -4.69 20.91 5.06
N ASP A 441 -4.10 21.51 4.03
CA ASP A 441 -4.58 21.38 2.64
C ASP A 441 -4.47 19.95 2.13
N HIS A 442 -3.34 19.28 2.40
CA HIS A 442 -3.16 17.87 2.06
C HIS A 442 -4.17 16.99 2.80
N MET A 443 -4.45 17.25 4.08
CA MET A 443 -5.47 16.53 4.87
C MET A 443 -6.87 16.71 4.28
N ASN A 444 -7.24 17.94 3.93
CA ASN A 444 -8.52 18.24 3.28
C ASN A 444 -8.66 17.55 1.93
N GLN A 445 -7.60 17.54 1.11
CA GLN A 445 -7.58 16.90 -0.20
C GLN A 445 -7.80 15.39 -0.12
N VAL A 446 -7.23 14.73 0.89
CA VAL A 446 -7.31 13.26 1.03
C VAL A 446 -8.39 12.79 2.02
N GLY A 447 -9.11 13.72 2.64
CA GLY A 447 -10.24 13.44 3.53
C GLY A 447 -9.86 12.94 4.93
N VAL A 448 -8.70 13.35 5.46
CA VAL A 448 -8.30 13.07 6.85
C VAL A 448 -8.84 14.17 7.75
N ASP A 449 -9.62 13.81 8.76
CA ASP A 449 -10.24 14.76 9.68
C ASP A 449 -9.37 14.98 10.94
N PRO A 450 -8.81 16.18 11.18
CA PRO A 450 -7.96 16.43 12.35
C PRO A 450 -8.71 16.34 13.69
N SER A 451 -10.05 16.47 13.68
CA SER A 451 -10.86 16.39 14.91
C SER A 451 -11.02 14.97 15.44
N ILE A 452 -10.73 13.95 14.62
CA ILE A 452 -10.85 12.54 14.97
C ILE A 452 -9.44 11.94 15.07
N ASN A 453 -9.01 11.56 16.26
CA ASN A 453 -7.72 10.90 16.45
C ASN A 453 -7.83 9.70 17.40
N ARG A 454 -7.72 8.48 16.85
CA ARG A 454 -7.90 7.20 17.56
C ARG A 454 -6.58 6.43 17.75
N TRP A 455 -5.46 7.15 17.81
CA TRP A 455 -4.11 6.61 17.90
C TRP A 455 -3.88 5.73 19.14
N ASP A 456 -4.61 5.98 20.23
CA ASP A 456 -4.51 5.33 21.54
C ASP A 456 -5.44 4.10 21.67
N GLU A 457 -6.15 3.74 20.60
CA GLU A 457 -7.06 2.59 20.56
C GLU A 457 -6.56 1.48 19.60
N PRO A 458 -5.33 0.95 19.73
CA PRO A 458 -4.83 -0.08 18.83
C PRO A 458 -5.60 -1.40 19.01
N VAL A 459 -5.92 -2.04 17.89
CA VAL A 459 -6.55 -3.36 17.84
C VAL A 459 -5.53 -4.39 17.37
N ALA A 460 -5.23 -5.37 18.22
CA ALA A 460 -4.33 -6.47 17.89
C ALA A 460 -5.10 -7.66 17.28
N LEU A 461 -4.65 -8.17 16.13
CA LEU A 461 -5.21 -9.32 15.43
C LEU A 461 -4.14 -10.39 15.18
N GLY A 462 -4.15 -11.45 16.00
CA GLY A 462 -3.45 -12.71 15.78
C GLY A 462 -1.91 -12.63 15.69
N MET A 463 -1.19 -13.55 16.34
CA MET A 463 0.28 -13.61 16.22
C MET A 463 0.79 -14.10 14.86
N VAL A 464 -0.03 -14.75 14.05
CA VAL A 464 0.37 -15.33 12.76
C VAL A 464 -0.41 -14.63 11.64
N ASP A 465 0.32 -13.92 10.77
CA ASP A 465 -0.26 -13.40 9.52
C ASP A 465 -0.41 -14.56 8.51
N SER A 466 -1.65 -14.99 8.29
CA SER A 466 -1.99 -16.08 7.37
C SER A 466 -1.68 -15.77 5.90
N HIS A 467 -1.49 -14.50 5.57
CA HIS A 467 -1.14 -14.03 4.23
C HIS A 467 0.36 -13.80 4.03
N ASP A 468 1.12 -13.77 5.13
CA ASP A 468 2.57 -13.69 5.08
C ASP A 468 3.15 -15.08 4.82
N SER A 469 3.76 -15.23 3.65
CA SER A 469 4.38 -16.49 3.26
C SER A 469 5.68 -16.78 4.04
N LEU A 470 6.23 -15.81 4.78
CA LEU A 470 7.38 -15.98 5.66
C LEU A 470 7.00 -16.50 7.06
N SER A 471 5.71 -16.56 7.38
CA SER A 471 5.25 -17.07 8.67
C SER A 471 5.40 -18.60 8.75
N HIS A 472 6.29 -19.09 9.62
CA HIS A 472 6.35 -20.51 9.97
C HIS A 472 5.41 -20.77 11.16
N PRO A 473 4.52 -21.77 11.09
CA PRO A 473 3.72 -22.19 12.24
C PRO A 473 4.59 -23.03 13.19
N ALA A 474 5.62 -22.43 13.80
CA ALA A 474 6.40 -23.08 14.83
C ALA A 474 5.67 -22.93 16.18
N GLY A 475 4.62 -23.72 16.39
CA GLY A 475 4.12 -24.07 17.72
C GLY A 475 3.36 -23.02 18.53
N ALA A 476 3.09 -21.81 18.02
CA ALA A 476 2.28 -20.81 18.71
C ALA A 476 0.82 -20.82 18.19
N SER A 477 0.00 -21.72 18.73
CA SER A 477 -1.45 -21.65 18.55
C SER A 477 -2.04 -20.59 19.50
N ASP A 478 -2.84 -19.67 18.96
CA ASP A 478 -3.83 -18.84 19.66
C ASP A 478 -3.36 -17.89 20.76
N VAL A 479 -2.15 -17.34 20.67
CA VAL A 479 -1.76 -16.19 21.51
C VAL A 479 -2.08 -14.89 20.75
N GLN A 480 -2.76 -13.95 21.41
CA GLN A 480 -3.06 -12.62 20.84
C GLN A 480 -1.76 -11.87 20.56
N ALA A 481 -1.68 -11.15 19.42
CA ALA A 481 -0.53 -10.30 19.12
C ALA A 481 -0.30 -9.28 20.25
N GLU A 482 0.98 -9.00 20.56
CA GLU A 482 1.35 -7.94 21.49
C GLU A 482 0.81 -6.61 20.97
N SER A 483 -0.06 -5.95 21.75
CA SER A 483 -0.56 -4.61 21.40
C SER A 483 0.51 -3.57 21.64
N ALA A 484 0.39 -2.41 20.99
CA ALA A 484 1.30 -1.29 21.22
C ALA A 484 1.02 -0.62 22.56
N THR A 485 2.10 -0.15 23.20
CA THR A 485 2.03 0.64 24.43
C THR A 485 2.01 2.13 24.10
N CYS A 486 1.33 2.95 24.90
CA CYS A 486 1.42 4.40 24.73
C CYS A 486 2.80 4.89 25.15
N LEU A 487 3.36 5.85 24.40
CA LEU A 487 4.56 6.57 24.80
C LEU A 487 4.30 7.30 26.12
N ASP A 488 5.32 7.40 26.97
CA ASP A 488 5.23 8.21 28.18
C ASP A 488 5.09 9.70 27.79
N PRO A 489 4.10 10.43 28.33
CA PRO A 489 3.96 11.87 28.08
C PRO A 489 5.24 12.68 28.32
N ASP A 490 6.08 12.29 29.28
CA ASP A 490 7.33 12.99 29.58
C ASP A 490 8.43 12.75 28.52
N GLN A 491 8.28 11.71 27.68
CA GLN A 491 9.15 11.43 26.54
C GLN A 491 8.64 12.06 25.25
N TYR A 492 7.42 12.60 25.24
CA TYR A 492 6.83 13.23 24.07
C TYR A 492 7.55 14.54 23.72
N THR A 493 7.93 14.68 22.45
CA THR A 493 8.55 15.90 21.91
C THR A 493 7.99 16.19 20.53
N GLU A 494 7.75 17.47 20.24
CA GLU A 494 7.37 17.91 18.90
C GLU A 494 8.52 17.68 17.92
N PHE A 495 8.22 17.05 16.79
CA PHE A 495 9.17 16.87 15.71
C PHE A 495 9.11 18.08 14.78
N LEU A 496 10.25 18.74 14.57
CA LEU A 496 10.35 19.93 13.72
C LEU A 496 10.74 19.53 12.30
N ILE A 497 9.87 19.81 11.34
CA ILE A 497 10.20 19.69 9.91
C ILE A 497 10.96 20.97 9.50
N PRO A 498 12.18 20.85 8.91
CA PRO A 498 12.94 22.02 8.50
C PRO A 498 12.17 22.91 7.51
N LYS A 499 12.17 24.23 7.76
CA LYS A 499 11.34 25.19 7.03
C LYS A 499 11.61 25.24 5.52
N TRP A 500 12.84 24.99 5.08
CA TRP A 500 13.20 24.93 3.66
C TRP A 500 12.60 23.72 2.92
N LEU A 501 12.06 22.72 3.64
CA LEU A 501 11.34 21.60 3.05
C LEU A 501 9.87 21.97 2.72
N GLY A 502 9.32 23.02 3.35
CA GLY A 502 7.97 23.51 3.08
C GLY A 502 7.85 24.19 1.70
N GLY A 503 6.62 24.22 1.16
CA GLY A 503 6.28 25.10 0.02
C GLY A 503 5.96 26.51 0.50
N GLU A 504 6.31 27.53 -0.29
CA GLU A 504 5.90 28.93 -0.06
C GLU A 504 4.43 29.08 -0.49
N GLU A 505 3.51 29.19 0.48
CA GLU A 505 2.07 29.36 0.21
C GLU A 505 1.40 30.36 1.17
N ALA A 506 0.16 30.76 0.81
CA ALA A 506 -0.54 31.94 1.31
C ALA A 506 -1.05 31.83 2.76
N GLU A 507 -1.37 30.63 3.26
CA GLU A 507 -1.72 30.38 4.66
C GLU A 507 -1.05 29.09 5.17
N PRO A 508 0.19 29.16 5.69
CA PRO A 508 0.88 27.97 6.18
C PRO A 508 0.22 27.47 7.48
N THR A 509 0.05 26.16 7.59
CA THR A 509 -0.30 25.50 8.86
C THR A 509 0.68 25.95 9.95
N LYS A 510 0.13 26.49 11.05
CA LYS A 510 0.92 27.19 12.10
C LYS A 510 1.25 26.32 13.31
N ASN A 511 0.45 25.30 13.53
CA ASN A 511 0.51 24.41 14.68
C ASN A 511 0.08 23.00 14.28
N ASN A 512 0.34 22.04 15.16
CA ASN A 512 -0.15 20.68 14.99
C ASN A 512 -1.70 20.68 14.91
N PRO A 513 -2.30 20.17 13.82
CA PRO A 513 -3.75 20.19 13.64
C PRO A 513 -4.47 19.16 14.52
N PHE A 514 -3.77 18.14 15.02
CA PHE A 514 -4.37 17.13 15.89
C PHE A 514 -4.33 17.58 17.35
N PRO A 515 -5.48 17.56 18.07
CA PRO A 515 -5.51 17.90 19.47
C PRO A 515 -4.76 16.85 20.29
N LEU A 516 -3.96 17.31 21.25
CA LEU A 516 -3.28 16.46 22.22
C LEU A 516 -4.20 16.20 23.42
N THR A 517 -4.03 15.04 24.06
CA THR A 517 -4.73 14.74 25.31
C THR A 517 -4.13 15.51 26.48
N ASP A 518 -4.92 15.71 27.54
CA ASP A 518 -4.54 16.52 28.70
C ASP A 518 -3.19 16.12 29.33
N ALA A 519 -2.89 14.81 29.35
CA ALA A 519 -1.63 14.29 29.89
C ALA A 519 -0.41 14.77 29.08
N TYR A 520 -0.50 14.71 27.75
CA TYR A 520 0.55 15.14 26.83
C TYR A 520 0.68 16.67 26.81
N LEU A 521 -0.45 17.40 26.84
CA LEU A 521 -0.46 18.85 26.94
C LEU A 521 0.20 19.34 28.24
N ALA A 522 -0.15 18.74 29.38
CA ALA A 522 0.42 19.12 30.66
C ALA A 522 1.92 18.85 30.72
N SER A 523 2.37 17.71 30.18
CA SER A 523 3.81 17.41 30.12
C SER A 523 4.56 18.37 29.18
N GLN A 524 3.98 18.67 28.01
CA GLN A 524 4.54 19.64 27.08
C GLN A 524 4.66 21.05 27.72
N GLN A 525 3.62 21.52 28.40
CA GLN A 525 3.64 22.82 29.11
C GLN A 525 4.66 22.85 30.24
N ARG A 526 4.79 21.74 30.99
CA ARG A 526 5.82 21.60 32.03
C ARG A 526 7.22 21.67 31.42
N ASN A 527 7.47 20.93 30.33
CA ASN A 527 8.76 20.94 29.63
C ASN A 527 9.08 22.32 29.06
N HIS A 528 8.08 23.03 28.51
CA HIS A 528 8.25 24.41 28.05
C HIS A 528 8.58 25.37 29.21
N THR A 529 7.88 25.26 30.33
CA THR A 529 8.13 26.07 31.53
C THR A 529 9.54 25.82 32.07
N ASN A 530 9.92 24.55 32.22
CA ASN A 530 11.27 24.15 32.64
C ASN A 530 12.35 24.71 31.71
N LEU A 531 12.12 24.68 30.38
CA LEU A 531 13.04 25.23 29.40
C LEU A 531 13.21 26.75 29.56
N GLU A 532 12.11 27.49 29.77
CA GLU A 532 12.16 28.94 29.99
C GLU A 532 12.82 29.30 31.33
N GLU A 533 12.56 28.53 32.39
CA GLU A 533 13.26 28.67 33.67
C GLU A 533 14.77 28.45 33.52
N VAL A 534 15.19 27.37 32.83
CA VAL A 534 16.60 27.09 32.56
C VAL A 534 17.24 28.20 31.73
N LYS A 535 16.57 28.71 30.69
CA LYS A 535 17.05 29.86 29.91
C LYS A 535 17.18 31.11 30.76
N GLN A 536 16.24 31.38 31.65
CA GLN A 536 16.28 32.53 32.55
C GLN A 536 17.45 32.41 33.53
N ILE A 537 17.64 31.24 34.15
CA ILE A 537 18.78 30.95 35.03
C ILE A 537 20.11 31.15 34.27
N LEU A 538 20.21 30.69 33.03
CA LEU A 538 21.40 30.88 32.19
C LEU A 538 21.67 32.35 31.82
N ARG A 539 20.62 33.19 31.73
CA ARG A 539 20.77 34.63 31.48
C ARG A 539 21.14 35.41 32.74
N GLU A 540 20.55 35.04 33.88
CA GLU A 540 20.75 35.72 35.16
C GLU A 540 22.07 35.36 35.84
N THR A 541 22.63 34.19 35.52
CA THR A 541 23.93 33.75 36.03
C THR A 541 25.07 34.66 35.54
N GLN A 542 25.60 35.48 36.45
CA GLN A 542 26.77 36.32 36.17
C GLN A 542 28.05 35.47 36.16
N LEU A 543 28.36 34.90 35.00
CA LEU A 543 29.59 34.15 34.77
C LEU A 543 30.68 35.06 34.18
N GLU A 544 31.93 34.84 34.60
CA GLU A 544 33.11 35.39 33.94
C GLU A 544 33.19 34.89 32.50
N GLU A 545 33.77 35.68 31.59
CA GLU A 545 33.78 35.37 30.15
C GLU A 545 34.43 34.01 29.82
N ILE A 546 35.47 33.64 30.58
CA ILE A 546 36.15 32.34 30.46
C ILE A 546 35.19 31.19 30.83
N ARG A 547 34.44 31.33 31.93
CA ARG A 547 33.48 30.31 32.38
C ARG A 547 32.28 30.20 31.45
N LYS A 548 31.87 31.29 30.80
CA LYS A 548 30.84 31.25 29.75
C LYS A 548 31.30 30.41 28.55
N GLN A 549 32.56 30.57 28.13
CA GLN A 549 33.14 29.76 27.05
C GLN A 549 33.24 28.28 27.44
N GLU A 550 33.64 27.98 28.68
CA GLU A 550 33.68 26.60 29.20
C GLU A 550 32.29 25.97 29.23
N LEU A 551 31.28 26.68 29.77
CA LEU A 551 29.90 26.20 29.81
C LEU A 551 29.33 25.96 28.41
N SER A 552 29.55 26.89 27.48
CA SER A 552 29.14 26.75 26.08
C SER A 552 29.79 25.53 25.42
N SER A 553 31.07 25.28 25.68
CA SER A 553 31.79 24.13 25.15
C SER A 553 31.26 22.81 25.72
N ALA A 554 30.96 22.78 27.02
CA ALA A 554 30.34 21.62 27.67
C ALA A 554 28.93 21.33 27.12
N LEU A 555 28.10 22.36 26.95
CA LEU A 555 26.77 22.23 26.35
C LEU A 555 26.84 21.70 24.92
N HIS A 556 27.78 22.20 24.10
CA HIS A 556 28.00 21.69 22.74
C HIS A 556 28.42 20.21 22.73
N MET A 557 29.29 19.79 23.66
CA MET A 557 29.66 18.38 23.80
C MET A 557 28.45 17.52 24.19
N CYS A 558 27.71 17.92 25.22
CA CYS A 558 26.50 17.19 25.64
C CYS A 558 25.46 17.11 24.51
N PHE A 559 25.28 18.19 23.75
CA PHE A 559 24.39 18.20 22.60
C PHE A 559 24.87 17.26 21.48
N LYS A 560 26.17 17.21 21.21
CA LYS A 560 26.76 16.28 20.23
C LYS A 560 26.59 14.82 20.66
N ASP A 561 26.86 14.53 21.92
CA ASP A 561 26.69 13.17 22.47
C ASP A 561 25.22 12.75 22.42
N TRP A 562 24.30 13.67 22.75
CA TRP A 562 22.87 13.46 22.60
C TRP A 562 22.44 13.20 21.15
N LEU A 563 22.95 13.97 20.17
CA LEU A 563 22.66 13.76 18.74
C LEU A 563 23.10 12.38 18.25
N LEU A 564 24.24 11.89 18.72
CA LEU A 564 24.76 10.57 18.36
C LEU A 564 23.97 9.46 19.06
N ALA A 565 23.71 9.58 20.35
CA ALA A 565 23.00 8.58 21.14
C ALA A 565 21.52 8.43 20.70
N SER A 566 20.87 9.53 20.33
CA SER A 566 19.48 9.53 19.84
C SER A 566 19.34 9.16 18.36
N GLY A 567 20.43 9.13 17.60
CA GLY A 567 20.39 8.97 16.14
C GLY A 567 19.91 10.22 15.38
N ASN A 568 19.57 11.32 16.08
CA ASN A 568 19.13 12.59 15.47
C ASN A 568 20.20 13.25 14.59
N ILE A 569 21.47 12.83 14.72
CA ILE A 569 22.55 13.22 13.80
C ILE A 569 22.17 13.01 12.32
N ARG A 570 21.33 12.02 12.02
CA ARG A 570 20.88 11.70 10.65
C ARG A 570 20.03 12.81 10.03
N GLN A 571 19.36 13.64 10.83
CA GLN A 571 18.61 14.80 10.34
C GLN A 571 19.53 15.86 9.73
N LEU A 572 20.81 15.90 10.14
CA LEU A 572 21.80 16.81 9.58
C LEU A 572 22.29 16.37 8.19
N TYR A 573 21.99 15.15 7.75
CA TYR A 573 22.32 14.72 6.38
C TYR A 573 21.60 15.59 5.33
N CYS A 574 20.43 16.14 5.67
CA CYS A 574 19.70 17.08 4.79
C CYS A 574 20.42 18.41 4.58
N LEU A 575 21.43 18.74 5.39
CA LEU A 575 22.17 20.01 5.33
C LEU A 575 23.45 19.90 4.50
N GLN A 576 23.83 18.70 4.06
CA GLN A 576 25.07 18.45 3.32
C GLN A 576 24.88 18.43 1.80
N GLU A 577 23.65 18.61 1.32
CA GLU A 577 23.31 18.67 -0.12
C GLU A 577 23.37 20.09 -0.70
#